data_AF-A0AAV9R734-F1
#
_entry.id   AF-A0AAV9R734-F1
#
_cell.length_a   1.000
_cell.length_b   1.000
_cell.length_c   1.000
_cell.angle_alpha   90.00
_cell.angle_beta   90.00
_cell.angle_gamma   90.00
#
_symmetry.space_group_name_H-M   'P 1'
#
loop_
_entity.id
_entity.type
_entity.pdbx_description
1 polymer ?
#
loop_
_entity_poly.entity_id
_entity_poly.type
_entity_poly.pdbx_seq_one_letter_code
_entity_poly.pdbx_strand_id
1 'polypeptide(L)'
;MSGRKPRFVANPLESAITTPSERILKECHNLYVDDENGLVKIASSLEVRLLPPRKKIIVMIMGNHSAGKSSFINWYVEEHIQKTGVAIETQGFTFITSGRKRESLTGNATLHLYPHFRPFLQFK
;
A
#
# COMPACT_ATOMS: atom_id res chain seq x y z
N MET A 1 -34.44 -5.86 -13.54
CA MET A 1 -33.40 -4.80 -13.45
C MET A 1 -32.85 -4.82 -12.03
N SER A 2 -31.71 -5.48 -11.80
CA SER A 2 -31.12 -5.58 -10.46
C SER A 2 -30.20 -4.39 -10.21
N GLY A 3 -30.62 -3.48 -9.33
CA GLY A 3 -29.84 -2.31 -8.94
C GLY A 3 -28.59 -2.74 -8.17
N ARG A 4 -27.41 -2.39 -8.67
CA ARG A 4 -26.15 -2.54 -7.92
C ARG A 4 -26.23 -1.70 -6.64
N LYS A 5 -26.22 -2.36 -5.48
CA LYS A 5 -26.02 -1.69 -4.18
C LYS A 5 -24.73 -0.85 -4.25
N PRO A 6 -24.74 0.44 -3.87
CA PRO A 6 -23.53 1.22 -3.76
C PRO A 6 -22.60 0.57 -2.73
N ARG A 7 -21.35 0.28 -3.12
CA ARG A 7 -20.34 -0.24 -2.20
C ARG A 7 -20.08 0.82 -1.13
N PHE A 8 -20.20 0.43 0.13
CA PHE A 8 -19.65 1.22 1.23
C PHE A 8 -18.13 1.25 1.06
N VAL A 9 -17.56 2.45 0.97
CA VAL A 9 -16.12 2.63 0.94
C VAL A 9 -15.60 2.25 2.33
N ALA A 10 -14.73 1.25 2.43
CA ALA A 10 -14.18 0.77 3.71
C ALA A 10 -13.34 1.81 4.48
N ASN A 11 -13.15 3.00 3.90
CA ASN A 11 -12.56 4.15 4.55
C ASN A 11 -13.31 5.41 4.09
N PRO A 12 -14.44 5.76 4.73
CA PRO A 12 -14.95 7.11 4.65
C PRO A 12 -13.83 8.04 5.14
N LEU A 13 -13.66 9.20 4.50
CA LEU A 13 -12.91 10.29 5.11
C LEU A 13 -13.81 10.86 6.22
N GLU A 14 -13.93 10.10 7.31
CA GLU A 14 -14.83 10.42 8.40
C GLU A 14 -14.24 11.60 9.19
N SER A 15 -15.06 12.63 9.33
CA SER A 15 -14.79 13.81 10.13
C SER A 15 -14.54 13.41 11.59
N ALA A 16 -13.28 13.47 12.00
CA ALA A 16 -12.79 13.82 13.33
C ALA A 16 -13.39 13.09 14.56
N ILE A 17 -13.45 11.75 14.55
CA ILE A 17 -13.29 10.97 15.78
C ILE A 17 -12.14 10.00 15.54
N THR A 18 -10.95 10.34 16.02
CA THR A 18 -9.82 9.41 15.97
C THR A 18 -10.14 8.21 16.86
N THR A 19 -10.21 7.03 16.26
CA THR A 19 -10.39 5.78 17.01
C THR A 19 -9.24 5.63 18.01
N PRO A 20 -9.41 4.90 19.13
CA PRO A 20 -8.32 4.65 20.08
C PRO A 20 -7.05 4.12 19.40
N SER A 21 -7.21 3.22 18.43
CA SER A 21 -6.10 2.67 17.65
C SER A 21 -5.37 3.73 16.82
N GLU A 22 -6.08 4.69 16.23
CA GLU A 22 -5.46 5.79 15.50
C GLU A 22 -4.71 6.76 16.41
N ARG A 23 -5.21 6.98 17.64
CA ARG A 23 -4.51 7.79 18.65
C ARG A 23 -3.22 7.13 19.08
N ILE A 24 -3.26 5.84 19.43
CA ILE A 24 -2.08 5.06 19.79
C ILE A 24 -1.06 5.10 18.65
N LEU A 25 -1.49 4.85 17.41
CA LEU A 25 -0.59 4.90 16.26
C LEU A 25 0.06 6.28 16.08
N LYS A 26 -0.70 7.36 16.29
CA LYS A 26 -0.18 8.73 16.24
C LYS A 26 0.85 9.00 17.33
N GLU A 27 0.56 8.59 18.57
CA GLU A 27 1.50 8.72 19.70
C GLU A 27 2.78 7.92 19.44
N CYS A 28 2.66 6.65 19.02
CA CYS A 28 3.80 5.85 18.61
C CYS A 28 4.58 6.52 17.47
N HIS A 29 3.91 7.07 16.46
CA HIS A 29 4.58 7.78 15.37
C HIS A 29 5.39 8.98 15.90
N ASN A 30 4.80 9.79 16.79
CA ASN A 30 5.44 10.96 17.37
C ASN A 30 6.71 10.58 18.17
N LEU A 31 6.67 9.49 18.95
CA LEU A 31 7.86 9.00 19.66
C LEU A 31 9.02 8.65 18.71
N TYR A 32 8.73 8.26 17.47
CA TYR A 32 9.77 7.96 16.49
C TYR A 32 10.36 9.21 15.84
N VAL A 33 9.52 10.22 15.57
CA VAL A 33 9.89 11.38 14.75
C VAL A 33 10.17 12.65 15.55
N ASP A 34 10.13 12.59 16.89
CA ASP A 34 10.46 13.72 17.76
C ASP A 34 11.84 14.31 17.43
N ASP A 35 11.91 15.64 17.32
CA ASP A 35 13.10 16.34 16.83
C ASP A 35 14.27 16.32 17.82
N GLU A 36 13.98 16.23 19.13
CA GLU A 36 15.00 16.23 20.17
C GLU A 36 15.43 14.81 20.53
N ASN A 37 14.46 13.99 20.92
CA ASN A 37 14.63 12.67 21.54
C ASN A 37 13.97 11.53 20.73
N GLY A 38 13.65 11.75 19.45
CA GLY A 38 12.98 10.76 18.62
C GLY A 38 13.83 9.52 18.34
N LEU A 39 13.17 8.35 18.32
CA LEU A 39 13.86 7.07 18.11
C LEU A 39 14.60 7.01 16.77
N VAL A 40 14.11 7.68 15.72
CA VAL A 40 14.79 7.71 14.41
C VAL A 40 16.11 8.47 14.50
N LYS A 41 16.17 9.56 15.28
CA LYS A 41 17.38 10.36 15.48
C LYS A 41 18.42 9.58 16.29
N ILE A 42 17.98 8.94 17.38
CA ILE A 42 18.83 8.07 18.20
C ILE A 42 19.35 6.88 17.38
N ALA A 43 18.50 6.25 16.57
CA ALA A 43 18.94 5.15 15.71
C ALA A 43 19.97 5.62 14.68
N SER A 44 19.79 6.82 14.12
CA SER A 44 20.74 7.40 13.15
C SER A 44 22.11 7.68 13.75
N SER A 45 22.20 8.11 15.02
CA SER A 45 23.50 8.29 15.70
C SER A 45 24.22 6.96 16.00
N LEU A 46 23.50 5.84 15.92
CA LEU A 46 24.03 4.48 16.02
C LEU A 46 24.18 3.80 14.66
N GLU A 47 24.01 4.54 13.56
CA GLU A 47 24.02 4.02 12.18
C GLU A 47 22.96 2.92 11.92
N VAL A 48 21.90 2.88 12.72
CA VAL A 48 20.76 1.97 12.56
C VAL A 48 19.62 2.67 11.82
N ARG A 49 19.13 2.04 10.75
CA ARG A 49 17.96 2.54 10.02
C ARG A 49 16.68 2.13 10.73
N LEU A 50 15.97 3.10 11.28
CA LEU A 50 14.64 2.92 11.87
C LEU A 50 13.57 3.64 11.04
N LEU A 51 12.41 3.02 10.86
CA LEU A 51 11.28 3.60 10.13
C LEU A 51 10.12 3.86 11.11
N PRO A 52 9.50 5.05 11.07
CA PRO A 52 8.35 5.33 11.93
C PRO A 52 7.13 4.52 11.49
N PRO A 53 6.27 4.09 12.43
CA PRO A 53 5.06 3.34 12.11
C PRO A 53 4.10 4.18 11.25
N ARG A 54 3.41 3.56 10.29
CA ARG A 54 2.50 4.22 9.36
C ARG A 54 1.12 3.58 9.38
N LYS A 55 0.09 4.38 9.05
CA LYS A 55 -1.32 3.93 8.97
C LYS A 55 -1.55 2.86 7.88
N LYS A 56 -0.81 2.95 6.78
CA LYS A 56 -0.92 2.00 5.67
C LYS A 56 0.06 0.86 5.86
N ILE A 57 -0.48 -0.36 5.91
CA ILE A 57 0.30 -1.61 5.86
C ILE A 57 0.46 -1.99 4.39
N ILE A 58 1.67 -2.39 4.02
CA ILE A 58 1.98 -2.90 2.67
C ILE A 58 2.31 -4.37 2.81
N VAL A 59 1.60 -5.21 2.07
CA VAL A 59 1.84 -6.66 2.02
C VAL A 59 2.42 -6.99 0.65
N MET A 60 3.61 -7.58 0.63
CA MET A 60 4.24 -8.07 -0.59
C MET A 60 3.90 -9.54 -0.79
N ILE A 61 3.24 -9.85 -1.91
CA ILE A 61 2.91 -11.23 -2.28
C ILE A 61 3.92 -11.70 -3.32
N MET A 62 4.71 -12.70 -2.93
CA MET A 62 5.75 -13.32 -3.76
C MET A 62 5.43 -14.79 -4.00
N GLY A 63 5.95 -15.34 -5.08
CA GLY A 63 5.75 -16.74 -5.42
C GLY A 63 6.08 -17.01 -6.88
N ASN A 64 6.36 -18.28 -7.18
CA ASN A 64 6.75 -18.69 -8.51
C ASN A 64 5.64 -18.44 -9.54
N HIS A 65 5.99 -18.57 -10.81
CA HIS A 65 5.06 -18.56 -11.91
C HIS A 65 3.84 -19.45 -11.64
N SER A 66 2.63 -18.96 -11.93
CA SER A 66 1.36 -19.69 -11.73
C SER A 66 1.02 -20.13 -10.30
N ALA A 67 1.72 -19.66 -9.26
CA ALA A 67 1.40 -19.95 -7.86
C ALA A 67 0.08 -19.33 -7.34
N GLY A 68 -0.77 -18.80 -8.24
CA GLY A 68 -2.07 -18.24 -7.88
C GLY A 68 -2.05 -16.85 -7.25
N LYS A 69 -0.92 -16.12 -7.29
CA LYS A 69 -0.78 -14.77 -6.70
C LYS A 69 -1.89 -13.80 -7.09
N SER A 70 -2.11 -13.62 -8.39
CA SER A 70 -3.13 -12.72 -8.93
C SER A 70 -4.55 -13.19 -8.63
N SER A 71 -4.77 -14.52 -8.64
CA SER A 71 -6.05 -15.12 -8.26
C SER A 71 -6.37 -14.88 -6.78
N PHE A 72 -5.37 -15.05 -5.90
CA PHE A 72 -5.51 -14.78 -4.47
C PHE A 72 -5.86 -13.32 -4.20
N ILE A 73 -5.17 -12.38 -4.87
CA ILE A 73 -5.48 -10.95 -4.70
C ILE A 73 -6.91 -10.66 -5.13
N ASN A 74 -7.32 -11.12 -6.31
CA ASN A 74 -8.68 -10.90 -6.82
C ASN A 74 -9.74 -11.50 -5.90
N TRP A 75 -9.48 -12.69 -5.34
CA TRP A 75 -10.35 -13.33 -4.37
C TRP A 75 -10.43 -12.52 -3.07
N TYR A 76 -9.29 -12.08 -2.53
CA TYR A 76 -9.22 -11.33 -1.27
C TYR A 76 -9.92 -9.97 -1.34
N VAL A 77 -9.78 -9.28 -2.47
CA VAL A 77 -10.43 -7.97 -2.69
C VAL A 77 -11.84 -8.07 -3.25
N GLU A 78 -12.34 -9.29 -3.51
CA GLU A 78 -13.63 -9.58 -4.12
C GLU A 78 -13.85 -8.86 -5.48
N GLU A 79 -12.78 -8.63 -6.23
CA GLU A 79 -12.81 -7.89 -7.49
C GLU A 79 -11.73 -8.37 -8.46
N HIS A 80 -12.07 -8.44 -9.75
CA HIS A 80 -11.11 -8.75 -10.81
C HIS A 80 -10.22 -7.53 -11.12
N ILE A 81 -9.13 -7.38 -10.37
CA ILE A 81 -8.15 -6.29 -10.50
C ILE A 81 -7.00 -6.71 -11.43
N GLN A 82 -6.42 -7.89 -11.19
CA GLN A 82 -5.33 -8.44 -11.99
C GLN A 82 -5.87 -9.45 -13.00
N LYS A 83 -5.28 -9.48 -14.20
CA LYS A 83 -5.56 -10.54 -15.17
C LYS A 83 -5.02 -11.88 -14.64
N THR A 84 -5.75 -12.95 -14.92
CA THR A 84 -5.47 -14.31 -14.45
C THR A 84 -5.69 -15.30 -15.57
N GLY A 85 -5.05 -16.47 -15.50
CA GLY A 85 -5.25 -17.57 -16.44
C GLY A 85 -4.16 -17.69 -17.51
N VAL A 86 -3.22 -16.73 -17.56
CA VAL A 86 -2.06 -16.81 -18.44
C VAL A 86 -0.77 -16.59 -17.65
N ALA A 87 0.15 -17.53 -17.88
CA ALA A 87 1.52 -17.59 -17.40
C ALA A 87 2.26 -16.23 -17.30
N ILE A 88 2.14 -15.35 -18.29
CA ILE A 88 3.08 -14.23 -18.50
C ILE A 88 2.39 -12.87 -18.27
N GLU A 89 1.16 -12.82 -17.75
CA GLU A 89 0.40 -11.57 -17.67
C GLU A 89 0.96 -10.54 -16.68
N THR A 90 1.57 -10.98 -15.58
CA THR A 90 2.13 -10.09 -14.55
C THR A 90 3.66 -10.05 -14.66
N GLN A 91 4.16 -9.33 -15.66
CA GLN A 91 5.58 -8.96 -15.75
C GLN A 91 5.83 -7.68 -14.96
N GLY A 92 6.66 -7.75 -13.92
CA GLY A 92 7.07 -6.62 -13.09
C GLY A 92 6.22 -6.39 -11.83
N PHE A 93 6.53 -5.30 -11.14
CA PHE A 93 5.85 -4.94 -9.88
C PHE A 93 4.47 -4.36 -10.15
N THR A 94 3.45 -4.89 -9.46
CA THR A 94 2.10 -4.33 -9.47
C THR A 94 1.74 -3.84 -8.07
N PHE A 95 1.40 -2.56 -7.95
CA PHE A 95 0.92 -1.97 -6.71
C PHE A 95 -0.60 -1.84 -6.75
N ILE A 96 -1.26 -2.39 -5.73
CA ILE A 96 -2.72 -2.33 -5.59
C ILE A 96 -3.02 -1.58 -4.30
N THR A 97 -3.78 -0.49 -4.41
CA THR A 97 -4.12 0.36 -3.27
C THR A 97 -5.53 0.92 -3.43
N SER A 98 -6.14 1.29 -2.31
CA SER A 98 -7.44 1.97 -2.30
C SER A 98 -7.30 3.40 -2.82
N GLY A 99 -8.22 3.83 -3.67
CA GLY A 99 -8.35 5.20 -4.14
C GLY A 99 -9.82 5.63 -4.24
N ARG A 100 -10.06 6.92 -4.48
CA ARG A 100 -11.43 7.45 -4.65
C ARG A 100 -12.08 7.01 -5.96
N LYS A 101 -11.26 6.76 -6.98
CA LYS A 101 -11.68 6.35 -8.32
C LYS A 101 -10.92 5.10 -8.72
N ARG A 102 -11.59 4.20 -9.45
CA ARG A 102 -10.94 3.04 -10.04
C ARG A 102 -10.12 3.49 -11.24
N GLU A 103 -8.81 3.40 -11.12
CA GLU A 103 -7.86 3.73 -12.18
C GLU A 103 -6.73 2.71 -12.22
N SER A 104 -6.21 2.46 -13.41
CA SER A 104 -5.05 1.61 -13.65
C SER A 104 -4.00 2.43 -14.38
N LEU A 105 -2.86 2.62 -13.73
CA LEU A 105 -1.72 3.38 -14.26
C LEU A 105 -0.62 2.39 -14.63
N THR A 106 0.03 2.63 -15.78
CA THR A 106 1.11 1.79 -16.27
C THR A 106 2.32 2.63 -16.67
N GLY A 107 3.51 2.03 -16.56
CA GLY A 107 4.77 2.63 -17.00
C GLY A 107 5.06 4.00 -16.39
N ASN A 108 5.48 4.94 -17.24
CA ASN A 108 5.95 6.27 -16.83
C ASN A 108 4.87 7.12 -16.15
N ALA A 109 3.59 6.94 -16.52
CA ALA A 109 2.49 7.68 -15.89
C ALA A 109 2.40 7.38 -14.39
N THR A 110 2.60 6.11 -14.00
CA THR A 110 2.65 5.71 -12.59
C THR A 110 3.80 6.39 -11.86
N LEU A 111 4.98 6.50 -12.48
CA LEU A 111 6.16 7.09 -11.86
C LEU A 111 6.13 8.62 -11.78
N HIS A 112 5.34 9.27 -12.63
CA HIS A 112 5.05 10.69 -12.51
C HIS A 112 4.15 10.98 -11.30
N LEU A 113 3.10 10.17 -11.11
CA LEU A 113 2.16 10.32 -10.00
C LEU A 113 2.73 9.80 -8.67
N TYR A 114 3.62 8.81 -8.72
CA TYR A 114 4.23 8.18 -7.56
C TYR A 114 5.76 8.10 -7.71
N PRO A 115 6.48 9.22 -7.56
CA PRO A 115 7.93 9.27 -7.76
C PRO A 115 8.72 8.35 -6.83
N HIS A 116 8.16 8.02 -5.66
CA HIS A 116 8.77 7.08 -4.70
C HIS A 116 8.87 5.64 -5.22
N PHE A 117 8.21 5.30 -6.34
CA PHE A 117 8.37 4.01 -7.01
C PHE A 117 9.54 3.98 -8.02
N ARG A 118 10.19 5.12 -8.30
CA ARG A 118 11.35 5.15 -9.22
C ARG A 118 12.47 4.16 -8.87
N PRO A 119 12.80 3.87 -7.60
CA PRO A 119 13.80 2.85 -7.28
C PRO A 119 13.48 1.46 -7.86
N PHE A 120 12.21 1.14 -8.11
CA PHE A 120 11.84 -0.14 -8.72
C PHE A 120 12.28 -0.27 -10.19
N LEU A 121 12.61 0.84 -10.88
CA LEU A 121 13.20 0.80 -12.22
C LEU A 121 14.59 0.17 -12.26
N GLN A 122 15.27 0.08 -11.11
CA GLN A 122 16.59 -0.54 -11.02
C GLN A 122 16.53 -2.07 -11.10
N PHE A 123 15.35 -2.65 -10.84
CA PHE A 123 15.11 -4.09 -10.98
C PHE A 123 14.66 -4.35 -12.42
N LYS A 124 15.60 -4.79 -13.25
CA LYS A 124 15.34 -5.30 -14.60
C LYS A 124 14.92 -6.76 -14.57
#